data_AF-A0A6L8G879-F1
#
_entry.id   AF-A0A6L8G879-F1
#
_cell.length_a   1.000
_cell.length_b   1.000
_cell.length_c   1.000
_cell.angle_alpha   90.00
_cell.angle_beta   90.00
_cell.angle_gamma   90.00
#
_symmetry.space_group_name_H-M   'P 1'
#
loop_
_entity.id
_entity.type
_entity.pdbx_description
1 polymer ?
#
loop_
_entity_poly.entity_id
_entity_poly.type
_entity_poly.pdbx_seq_one_letter_code
_entity_poly.pdbx_strand_id
1 'polypeptide(L)'
;MLDLTYDSPDPKIIAGDTGPWEIVIGLEVHAQVASTSKLFSDASTEFGAEPNSNVSFVDAAMPGMLPVINEFCVAQAVRTGLGLNAKINLVSAFDRKNYFYPDLPQGYQISQLYHPIVGEGEVLVDLAPGIARKVRIERIHLEQDAGKSIHDMDPESSFVYLNRTGVALMEIVSR
;
A
#
# COMPACT_ATOMS: atom_id res chain seq x y z
N MET A 1 -13.58 19.74 15.14
CA MET A 1 -12.25 20.05 14.59
C MET A 1 -11.64 21.09 15.48
N LEU A 2 -10.42 20.86 15.99
CA LEU A 2 -9.62 21.97 16.50
C LEU A 2 -9.19 22.74 15.26
N ASP A 3 -9.69 23.95 15.06
CA ASP A 3 -9.22 24.84 14.01
C ASP A 3 -7.79 25.26 14.38
N LEU A 4 -6.83 24.41 14.01
CA LEU A 4 -5.42 24.74 14.09
C LEU A 4 -5.16 25.83 13.05
N THR A 5 -4.89 27.03 13.52
CA THR A 5 -4.41 28.12 12.66
C THR A 5 -2.95 27.83 12.29
N TYR A 6 -2.68 27.71 11.00
CA TYR A 6 -1.33 27.54 10.45
C TYR A 6 -1.19 28.33 9.15
N ASP A 7 0.04 28.76 8.88
CA ASP A 7 0.41 29.33 7.59
C ASP A 7 0.94 28.23 6.67
N SER A 8 0.45 28.23 5.43
CA SER A 8 1.00 27.35 4.40
C SER A 8 2.34 27.91 3.91
N PRO A 9 3.40 27.09 3.84
CA PRO A 9 4.70 27.55 3.36
C PRO A 9 4.63 27.95 1.87
N ASP A 10 5.33 29.02 1.52
CA ASP A 10 5.47 29.45 0.12
C ASP A 10 6.12 28.36 -0.76
N PRO A 11 5.76 28.29 -2.06
CA PRO A 11 6.48 27.48 -3.03
C PRO A 11 7.98 27.80 -3.05
N LYS A 12 8.82 26.76 -3.02
CA LYS A 12 10.26 26.93 -3.13
C LYS A 12 10.65 27.04 -4.61
N ILE A 13 11.03 28.26 -5.01
CA ILE A 13 11.53 28.53 -6.37
C ILE A 13 13.04 28.32 -6.42
N ILE A 14 13.51 27.61 -7.45
CA ILE A 14 14.91 27.29 -7.72
C ILE A 14 15.33 27.95 -9.02
N ALA A 15 16.47 28.64 -9.02
CA ALA A 15 17.03 29.21 -10.24
C ALA A 15 17.64 28.10 -11.12
N GLY A 16 17.25 28.05 -12.39
CA GLY A 16 17.89 27.21 -13.40
C GLY A 16 18.28 28.03 -14.63
N ASP A 17 19.08 27.43 -15.51
CA ASP A 17 19.64 28.10 -16.70
C ASP A 17 18.58 28.61 -17.67
N THR A 18 17.39 27.99 -17.67
CA THR A 18 16.26 28.33 -18.54
C THR A 18 15.18 29.16 -17.86
N GLY A 19 15.31 29.47 -16.56
CA GLY A 19 14.31 30.22 -15.79
C GLY A 19 14.08 29.69 -14.37
N PRO A 20 13.10 30.26 -13.65
CA PRO A 20 12.69 29.80 -12.33
C PRO A 20 11.93 28.46 -12.42
N TRP A 21 12.22 27.55 -11.50
CA TRP A 21 11.61 26.23 -11.40
C TRP A 21 10.95 26.02 -10.03
N GLU A 22 9.91 25.20 -9.99
CA GLU A 22 9.26 24.71 -8.77
C GLU A 22 9.36 23.17 -8.72
N ILE A 23 9.56 22.62 -7.52
CA ILE A 23 9.57 21.17 -7.31
C ILE A 23 8.17 20.69 -6.93
N VAL A 24 7.64 19.74 -7.70
CA VAL A 24 6.37 19.04 -7.42
C VAL A 24 6.68 17.59 -7.08
N ILE A 25 6.17 17.09 -5.95
CA ILE A 25 6.45 15.73 -5.43
C ILE A 25 5.12 15.04 -5.16
N GLY A 26 4.97 13.83 -5.70
CA GLY A 26 3.93 12.87 -5.31
C GLY A 26 4.57 11.68 -4.58
N LEU A 27 3.87 11.13 -3.60
CA LEU A 27 4.28 9.96 -2.83
C LEU A 27 3.27 8.83 -3.02
N GLU A 28 3.79 7.64 -3.23
CA GLU A 28 3.07 6.37 -3.17
C GLU A 28 3.65 5.58 -2.00
N VAL A 29 2.82 5.30 -1.01
CA VAL A 29 3.25 4.65 0.23
C VAL A 29 2.48 3.35 0.39
N HIS A 30 3.20 2.22 0.38
CA HIS A 30 2.66 0.92 0.75
C HIS A 30 2.85 0.68 2.25
N ALA A 31 1.75 0.69 3.00
CA ALA A 31 1.74 0.41 4.42
C ALA A 31 1.17 -0.99 4.70
N GLN A 32 1.98 -1.87 5.30
CA GLN A 32 1.54 -3.20 5.70
C GLN A 32 0.48 -3.11 6.82
N VAL A 33 -0.64 -3.80 6.63
CA VAL A 33 -1.67 -3.93 7.67
C VAL A 33 -1.19 -4.92 8.74
N ALA A 34 -1.16 -4.48 10.01
CA ALA A 34 -0.82 -5.30 11.17
C ALA A 34 -1.94 -6.30 11.53
N SER A 35 -2.26 -7.18 10.59
CA SER A 35 -3.21 -8.29 10.69
C SER A 35 -2.48 -9.56 11.12
N THR A 36 -3.19 -10.56 11.68
CA THR A 36 -2.59 -11.85 12.05
C THR A 36 -2.63 -12.88 10.92
N SER A 37 -3.55 -12.71 9.98
CA SER A 37 -3.68 -13.51 8.76
C SER A 37 -3.66 -12.61 7.52
N LYS A 38 -3.30 -13.20 6.38
CA LYS A 38 -3.14 -12.49 5.10
C LYS A 38 -4.45 -11.92 4.54
N LEU A 39 -4.36 -11.17 3.45
CA LEU A 39 -5.51 -10.45 2.88
C LEU A 39 -6.58 -11.40 2.33
N PHE A 40 -6.17 -12.52 1.74
CA PHE A 40 -7.05 -13.46 1.04
C PHE A 40 -6.91 -14.92 1.48
N SER A 41 -6.12 -15.18 2.52
CA SER A 41 -5.87 -16.51 3.07
C SER A 41 -5.72 -16.45 4.59
N ASP A 42 -5.77 -17.61 5.24
CA ASP A 42 -5.63 -17.77 6.69
C ASP A 42 -4.18 -17.94 7.16
N ALA A 43 -3.21 -17.94 6.25
CA ALA A 43 -1.79 -18.05 6.59
C ALA A 43 -1.31 -16.85 7.42
N SER A 44 -0.34 -17.11 8.31
CA SER A 44 0.24 -16.12 9.21
C SER A 44 0.97 -14.99 8.46
N THR A 45 0.94 -13.80 9.04
CA THR A 45 1.70 -12.62 8.61
C THR A 45 3.00 -12.42 9.39
N GLU A 46 3.32 -13.35 10.30
CA GLU A 46 4.47 -13.24 11.19
C GLU A 46 5.79 -13.13 10.43
N PHE A 47 6.60 -12.15 10.84
CA PHE A 47 7.91 -11.89 10.27
C PHE A 47 8.97 -12.82 10.84
N GLY A 48 9.97 -13.20 10.03
CA GLY A 48 11.13 -13.97 10.49
C GLY A 48 10.93 -15.49 10.56
N ALA A 49 9.78 -16.00 10.10
CA ALA A 49 9.55 -17.44 9.99
C ALA A 49 10.44 -18.10 8.92
N GLU A 50 10.63 -19.41 9.05
CA GLU A 50 11.38 -20.22 8.07
C GLU A 50 10.84 -20.04 6.64
N PRO A 51 11.68 -20.06 5.60
CA PRO A 51 11.24 -19.85 4.23
C PRO A 51 10.09 -20.77 3.83
N ASN A 52 9.04 -20.18 3.26
CA ASN A 52 7.84 -20.88 2.77
C ASN A 52 7.02 -21.64 3.84
N SER A 53 7.19 -21.31 5.13
CA SER A 53 6.40 -21.90 6.22
C SER A 53 5.06 -21.18 6.47
N ASN A 54 4.97 -19.88 6.15
CA ASN A 54 3.75 -19.08 6.30
C ASN A 54 3.05 -18.92 4.94
N VAL A 55 2.71 -20.05 4.31
CA VAL A 55 2.19 -20.08 2.93
C VAL A 55 1.02 -21.07 2.84
N SER A 56 -0.14 -20.58 2.43
CA SER A 56 -1.30 -21.41 2.08
C SER A 56 -1.29 -21.78 0.59
N PHE A 57 -2.18 -22.69 0.18
CA PHE A 57 -2.37 -22.99 -1.25
C PHE A 57 -2.90 -21.79 -2.06
N VAL A 58 -3.65 -20.87 -1.42
CA VAL A 58 -4.08 -19.62 -2.06
C VAL A 58 -2.87 -18.72 -2.35
N ASP A 59 -1.96 -18.59 -1.38
CA ASP A 59 -0.76 -17.76 -1.51
C ASP A 59 0.19 -18.32 -2.56
N ALA A 60 0.35 -19.64 -2.61
CA ALA A 60 1.16 -20.35 -3.60
C ALA A 60 0.51 -20.45 -4.98
N ALA A 61 -0.68 -19.85 -5.17
CA ALA A 61 -1.44 -19.89 -6.42
C ALA A 61 -1.73 -21.30 -6.96
N MET A 62 -1.97 -22.27 -6.07
CA MET A 62 -2.26 -23.63 -6.51
C MET A 62 -3.55 -23.67 -7.35
N PRO A 63 -3.61 -24.51 -8.40
CA PRO A 63 -4.79 -24.59 -9.25
C PRO A 63 -6.07 -24.91 -8.46
N GLY A 64 -7.13 -24.12 -8.70
CA GLY A 64 -8.44 -24.30 -8.07
C GLY A 64 -8.67 -23.53 -6.77
N MET A 65 -7.67 -22.80 -6.28
CA MET A 65 -7.81 -21.98 -5.07
C MET A 65 -8.56 -20.67 -5.34
N LEU A 66 -9.34 -20.21 -4.36
CA LEU A 66 -10.14 -18.99 -4.43
C LEU A 66 -9.84 -18.05 -3.25
N PRO A 67 -9.74 -16.73 -3.46
CA PRO A 67 -9.44 -15.77 -2.42
C PRO A 67 -10.66 -15.50 -1.51
N VAL A 68 -10.44 -15.36 -0.20
CA VAL A 68 -11.47 -14.95 0.77
C VAL A 68 -10.98 -13.74 1.55
N ILE A 69 -11.65 -12.60 1.40
CA ILE A 69 -11.23 -11.32 1.96
C ILE A 69 -11.16 -11.33 3.50
N ASN A 70 -10.12 -10.71 4.04
CA ASN A 70 -9.93 -10.50 5.47
C ASN A 70 -10.67 -9.25 5.97
N GLU A 71 -11.69 -9.44 6.81
CA GLU A 71 -12.51 -8.38 7.39
C GLU A 71 -11.68 -7.37 8.21
N PHE A 72 -10.68 -7.84 8.96
CA PHE A 72 -9.83 -6.96 9.75
C PHE A 72 -9.05 -5.98 8.87
N CYS A 73 -8.53 -6.45 7.73
CA CYS A 73 -7.80 -5.60 6.79
C CYS A 73 -8.70 -4.51 6.19
N VAL A 74 -9.95 -4.86 5.85
CA VAL A 74 -10.97 -3.89 5.41
C VAL A 74 -11.24 -2.85 6.50
N ALA A 75 -11.43 -3.28 7.75
CA ALA A 75 -11.67 -2.37 8.86
C ALA A 75 -10.49 -1.41 9.12
N GLN A 76 -9.24 -1.88 8.98
CA GLN A 76 -8.06 -1.01 9.10
C GLN A 76 -7.96 0.01 7.97
N ALA A 77 -8.26 -0.36 6.72
CA ALA A 77 -8.27 0.60 5.61
C ALA A 77 -9.32 1.71 5.82
N VAL A 78 -10.53 1.35 6.26
CA VAL A 78 -11.58 2.33 6.61
C VAL A 78 -11.14 3.22 7.76
N ARG A 79 -10.57 2.63 8.83
CA ARG A 79 -10.06 3.39 9.98
C ARG A 79 -8.98 4.39 9.58
N THR A 80 -8.03 3.99 8.74
CA THR A 80 -6.98 4.86 8.21
C THR A 80 -7.57 5.99 7.37
N GLY A 81 -8.54 5.68 6.51
CA GLY A 81 -9.24 6.70 5.71
C GLY A 81 -9.94 7.74 6.57
N LEU A 82 -10.66 7.31 7.62
CA LEU A 82 -11.29 8.24 8.57
C LEU A 82 -10.27 9.10 9.31
N GLY A 83 -9.12 8.51 9.68
CA GLY A 83 -8.01 9.22 10.32
C GLY A 83 -7.37 10.28 9.42
N LEU A 84 -7.40 10.08 8.10
CA LEU A 84 -6.91 11.01 7.08
C LEU A 84 -8.02 11.94 6.54
N ASN A 85 -9.12 12.09 7.29
CA ASN A 85 -10.26 12.91 6.90
C ASN A 85 -10.75 12.62 5.46
N ALA A 86 -10.67 11.35 5.04
CA ALA A 86 -10.93 10.94 3.68
C ALA A 86 -12.37 10.44 3.50
N LYS A 87 -12.87 10.52 2.26
CA LYS A 87 -14.17 9.97 1.89
C LYS A 87 -14.11 8.44 1.83
N ILE A 88 -14.88 7.77 2.68
CA ILE A 88 -15.06 6.31 2.61
C ILE A 88 -16.07 5.95 1.52
N ASN A 89 -15.69 5.05 0.61
CA ASN A 89 -16.59 4.56 -0.41
C ASN A 89 -17.40 3.37 0.13
N LEU A 90 -18.74 3.48 0.11
CA LEU A 90 -19.63 2.41 0.58
C LEU A 90 -19.66 1.18 -0.33
N VAL A 91 -19.16 1.33 -1.55
CA VAL A 91 -18.99 0.26 -2.54
C VAL A 91 -17.58 0.37 -3.08
N SER A 92 -16.83 -0.73 -3.00
CA SER A 92 -15.50 -0.88 -3.58
C SER A 92 -15.39 -2.25 -4.24
N ALA A 93 -14.41 -2.41 -5.13
CA ALA A 93 -14.16 -3.66 -5.86
C ALA A 93 -12.67 -3.96 -5.89
N PHE A 94 -12.34 -5.25 -5.98
CA PHE A 94 -10.98 -5.70 -6.24
C PHE A 94 -10.81 -6.03 -7.73
N ASP A 95 -9.67 -5.65 -8.26
CA ASP A 95 -9.24 -5.80 -9.65
C ASP A 95 -7.95 -6.63 -9.71
N ARG A 96 -7.64 -7.18 -10.89
CA ARG A 96 -6.39 -7.93 -11.12
C ARG A 96 -5.41 -7.07 -11.89
N LYS A 97 -4.28 -6.73 -11.26
CA LYS A 97 -3.13 -6.07 -11.88
C LYS A 97 -2.15 -7.14 -12.38
N ASN A 98 -2.20 -7.43 -13.69
CA ASN A 98 -1.50 -8.57 -14.28
C ASN A 98 -0.04 -8.22 -14.64
N TYR A 99 0.91 -9.03 -14.16
CA TYR A 99 2.33 -8.98 -14.55
C TYR A 99 3.03 -10.26 -14.12
N PHE A 100 4.09 -10.64 -14.84
CA PHE A 100 4.86 -11.84 -14.54
C PHE A 100 6.11 -11.49 -13.74
N TYR A 101 6.21 -12.04 -12.53
CA TYR A 101 7.44 -11.99 -11.74
C TYR A 101 7.50 -13.19 -10.78
N PRO A 102 8.68 -13.77 -10.49
CA PRO A 102 8.78 -15.03 -9.73
C PRO A 102 8.18 -15.00 -8.32
N ASP A 103 8.19 -13.85 -7.66
CA ASP A 103 7.62 -13.69 -6.31
C ASP A 103 6.10 -13.39 -6.29
N LEU A 104 5.47 -13.34 -7.48
CA LEU A 104 4.04 -13.19 -7.67
C LEU A 104 3.46 -14.44 -8.36
N PRO A 105 3.16 -15.50 -7.60
CA PRO A 105 2.84 -16.82 -8.15
C PRO A 105 1.56 -16.85 -8.99
N GLN A 106 0.64 -15.90 -8.78
CA GLN A 106 -0.65 -15.84 -9.47
C GLN A 106 -0.56 -15.25 -10.88
N GLY A 107 0.55 -14.56 -11.21
CA GLY A 107 0.69 -13.77 -12.44
C GLY A 107 -0.17 -12.49 -12.46
N TYR A 108 -0.82 -12.18 -11.34
CA TYR A 108 -1.51 -10.92 -11.09
C TYR A 108 -1.53 -10.63 -9.59
N GLN A 109 -1.55 -9.35 -9.25
CA GLN A 109 -1.78 -8.85 -7.90
C GLN A 109 -3.26 -8.48 -7.78
N ILE A 110 -3.94 -8.94 -6.72
CA ILE A 110 -5.28 -8.46 -6.39
C ILE A 110 -5.13 -7.10 -5.68
N SER A 111 -5.66 -6.05 -6.30
CA SER A 111 -5.58 -4.65 -5.87
C SER A 111 -6.91 -3.93 -6.15
N GLN A 112 -7.00 -2.59 -6.09
CA GLN A 112 -8.21 -1.84 -6.48
C GLN A 112 -7.85 -0.68 -7.41
N LEU A 113 -8.34 -0.71 -8.65
CA LEU A 113 -8.07 0.31 -9.64
C LEU A 113 -9.24 1.32 -9.74
N TYR A 114 -10.44 0.80 -10.03
CA TYR A 114 -11.58 1.64 -10.42
C TYR A 114 -12.42 2.12 -9.22
N HIS A 115 -12.52 1.27 -8.20
CA HIS A 115 -13.40 1.50 -7.04
C HIS A 115 -12.61 1.27 -5.74
N PRO A 116 -11.69 2.19 -5.37
CA PRO A 116 -10.90 2.07 -4.15
C PRO A 116 -11.77 2.19 -2.91
N ILE A 117 -11.35 1.57 -1.80
CA ILE A 117 -12.09 1.62 -0.53
C ILE A 117 -12.14 3.02 0.11
N VAL A 118 -11.10 3.83 -0.08
CA VAL A 118 -11.02 5.21 0.40
C VAL A 118 -10.67 6.14 -0.77
N GLY A 119 -11.43 7.22 -0.91
CA GLY A 119 -11.19 8.29 -1.88
C GLY A 119 -10.37 9.45 -1.29
N GLU A 120 -10.69 10.66 -1.74
CA GLU A 120 -9.92 11.86 -1.41
C GLU A 120 -9.94 12.19 0.09
N GLY A 121 -8.78 12.59 0.61
CA GLY A 121 -8.59 13.02 1.99
C GLY A 121 -7.41 14.00 2.12
N GLU A 122 -6.96 14.22 3.35
CA GLU A 122 -5.88 15.17 3.64
C GLU A 122 -5.14 14.85 4.94
N VAL A 123 -3.86 15.23 4.97
CA VAL A 123 -3.02 15.18 6.16
C VAL A 123 -2.29 16.51 6.33
N LEU A 124 -2.20 16.98 7.57
CA LEU A 124 -1.44 18.18 7.91
C LEU A 124 -0.03 17.78 8.34
N VAL A 125 0.98 18.26 7.62
CA VAL A 125 2.39 18.00 7.93
C VAL A 125 2.97 19.25 8.60
N ASP A 126 3.34 19.12 9.87
CA ASP A 126 4.01 20.17 10.63
C ASP A 126 5.46 20.32 10.16
N LEU A 127 5.87 21.55 9.86
CA LEU A 127 7.22 21.88 9.37
C LEU A 127 8.01 22.71 10.37
N ALA A 128 7.33 23.61 11.10
CA ALA A 128 7.88 24.50 12.11
C ALA A 128 6.73 25.11 12.93
N PRO A 129 7.00 25.72 14.11
CA PRO A 129 5.94 26.34 14.92
C PRO A 129 5.07 27.32 14.12
N GLY A 130 3.77 27.01 13.98
CA GLY A 130 2.80 27.80 13.23
C GLY A 130 2.81 27.61 11.71
N ILE A 131 3.73 26.80 11.16
CA ILE A 131 3.87 26.54 9.73
C ILE A 131 3.60 25.08 9.46
N ALA A 132 2.57 24.82 8.66
CA ALA A 132 2.22 23.46 8.28
C ALA A 132 1.77 23.41 6.81
N ARG A 133 1.98 22.26 6.18
CA ARG A 133 1.55 22.00 4.81
C ARG A 133 0.44 20.98 4.81
N LYS A 134 -0.70 21.34 4.24
CA LYS A 134 -1.76 20.40 3.94
C LYS A 134 -1.36 19.59 2.70
N VAL A 135 -1.16 18.28 2.88
CA VAL A 135 -0.93 17.33 1.79
C VAL A 135 -2.24 16.60 1.52
N ARG A 136 -2.66 16.59 0.25
CA ARG A 136 -3.89 15.92 -0.15
C ARG A 136 -3.60 14.44 -0.45
N ILE A 137 -4.56 13.59 -0.11
CA ILE A 137 -4.56 12.17 -0.44
C ILE A 137 -5.53 11.98 -1.60
N GLU A 138 -5.08 11.32 -2.66
CA GLU A 138 -5.93 10.93 -3.80
C GLU A 138 -6.84 9.77 -3.40
N ARG A 139 -6.25 8.72 -2.85
CA ARG A 139 -6.94 7.46 -2.53
C ARG A 139 -6.14 6.62 -1.53
N ILE A 140 -6.84 5.69 -0.91
CA ILE A 140 -6.23 4.51 -0.28
C ILE A 140 -6.94 3.28 -0.82
N HIS A 141 -6.19 2.27 -1.21
CA HIS A 141 -6.75 0.98 -1.58
C HIS A 141 -6.01 -0.19 -0.94
N LEU A 142 -6.71 -1.31 -0.84
CA LEU A 142 -6.14 -2.57 -0.35
C LEU A 142 -5.55 -3.38 -1.49
N GLU A 143 -4.39 -3.98 -1.25
CA GLU A 143 -3.77 -4.92 -2.18
C GLU A 143 -2.92 -5.99 -1.47
N GLN A 144 -2.51 -7.00 -2.22
CA GLN A 144 -1.59 -8.04 -1.75
C GLN A 144 -0.13 -7.62 -1.92
N ASP A 145 0.71 -7.89 -0.93
CA ASP A 145 2.16 -7.87 -1.12
C ASP A 145 2.62 -9.07 -1.96
N ALA A 146 3.74 -8.89 -2.65
CA ALA A 146 4.46 -9.95 -3.32
C ALA A 146 5.40 -10.69 -2.35
N GLY A 147 6.01 -11.77 -2.82
CA GLY A 147 7.02 -12.49 -2.07
C GLY A 147 8.34 -11.73 -1.97
N LYS A 148 9.42 -12.47 -1.74
CA LYS A 148 10.79 -11.96 -1.72
C LYS A 148 11.66 -12.82 -2.61
N SER A 149 12.47 -12.19 -3.44
CA SER A 149 13.54 -12.84 -4.19
C SER A 149 14.88 -12.63 -3.48
N ILE A 150 15.70 -13.68 -3.40
CA ILE A 150 17.04 -13.69 -2.80
C ILE A 150 18.04 -14.14 -3.84
N HIS A 151 19.09 -13.34 -4.04
CA HIS A 151 20.05 -13.52 -5.13
C HIS A 151 21.48 -13.80 -4.65
N ASP A 152 21.73 -13.81 -3.34
CA ASP A 152 23.06 -13.96 -2.73
C ASP A 152 23.37 -15.38 -2.26
N MET A 153 22.41 -16.31 -2.39
CA MET A 153 22.57 -17.70 -1.97
C MET A 153 23.22 -18.60 -3.04
N ASP A 154 23.12 -18.22 -4.31
CA ASP A 154 23.71 -18.94 -5.45
C ASP A 154 24.05 -17.92 -6.56
N PRO A 155 25.19 -18.07 -7.25
CA PRO A 155 25.61 -17.12 -8.29
C PRO A 155 24.78 -17.16 -9.58
N GLU A 156 24.04 -18.25 -9.84
CA GLU A 156 23.31 -18.46 -11.10
C GLU A 156 21.78 -18.50 -10.89
N SER A 157 21.32 -18.58 -9.64
CA SER A 157 19.92 -18.81 -9.30
C SER A 157 19.37 -17.74 -8.36
N SER A 158 18.05 -17.56 -8.41
CA SER A 158 17.31 -16.73 -7.45
C SER A 158 16.37 -17.61 -6.63
N PHE A 159 16.39 -17.44 -5.31
CA PHE A 159 15.53 -18.15 -4.39
C PHE A 159 14.28 -17.32 -4.10
N VAL A 160 13.11 -17.95 -4.20
CA VAL A 160 11.81 -17.28 -4.02
C VAL A 160 11.19 -17.69 -2.69
N TYR A 161 10.94 -16.71 -1.82
CA TYR A 161 10.30 -16.89 -0.52
C TYR A 161 8.91 -16.25 -0.53
N LEU A 162 7.88 -17.07 -0.32
CA LEU A 162 6.47 -16.70 -0.46
C LEU A 162 5.78 -16.39 0.88
N ASN A 163 6.50 -16.39 2.01
CA ASN A 163 5.92 -16.08 3.33
C ASN A 163 5.16 -14.75 3.33
N ARG A 164 5.69 -13.75 2.61
CA ARG A 164 5.12 -12.41 2.51
C ARG A 164 4.03 -12.27 1.43
N THR A 165 4.01 -13.17 0.44
CA THR A 165 3.01 -13.15 -0.63
C THR A 165 1.60 -13.20 -0.03
N GLY A 166 0.74 -12.25 -0.41
CA GLY A 166 -0.64 -12.17 0.04
C GLY A 166 -0.86 -11.37 1.32
N VAL A 167 0.20 -10.89 1.98
CA VAL A 167 0.08 -9.95 3.11
C VAL A 167 -0.69 -8.70 2.66
N ALA A 168 -1.56 -8.18 3.51
CA ALA A 168 -2.36 -7.00 3.18
C ALA A 168 -1.52 -5.72 3.22
N LEU A 169 -1.58 -4.94 2.15
CA LEU A 169 -1.04 -3.59 2.04
C LEU A 169 -2.17 -2.58 1.87
N MET A 170 -1.96 -1.37 2.40
CA MET A 170 -2.68 -0.17 2.01
C MET A 170 -1.75 0.66 1.11
N GLU A 171 -2.08 0.82 -0.16
CA GLU A 171 -1.42 1.79 -1.03
C GLU A 171 -2.08 3.16 -0.81
N ILE A 172 -1.30 4.11 -0.29
CA ILE A 172 -1.72 5.49 0.01
C ILE A 172 -1.04 6.42 -0.99
N VAL A 173 -1.83 7.11 -1.81
CA VAL A 173 -1.32 7.96 -2.90
C VAL A 173 -1.60 9.43 -2.60
N SER A 174 -0.57 10.28 -2.66
CA SER A 174 -0.70 11.72 -2.48
C SER A 174 -0.98 12.46 -3.80
N ARG A 175 -1.51 13.68 -3.70
CA ARG A 175 -1.66 14.66 -4.80
C ARG A 175 -0.66 15.79 -4.72
#